data_AF-J1EEV0-F1
#
_entry.id   AF-J1EEV0-F1
#
_cell.length_a   1.000
_cell.length_b   1.000
_cell.length_c   1.000
_cell.angle_alpha   90.00
_cell.angle_beta   90.00
_cell.angle_gamma   90.00
#
_symmetry.space_group_name_H-M   'P 1'
#
loop_
_entity.id
_entity.type
_entity.pdbx_description
1 polymer ?
#
loop_
_entity_poly.entity_id
_entity_poly.type
_entity_poly.pdbx_seq_one_letter_code
_entity_poly.pdbx_strand_id
1 'polypeptide(L)'
;MAFTDSAQEFARRFNQLLDTVYDADAMFSGTAMSADLAALRPLAEGLGAESPELAQLLWLQFVVYSKRQMDDEGLPLGLRALAIRSALGDLTTADRCQKHYAIGESALQSEEYDTAIEHLRQSAHWADQEGATLSADQKLGIREEIGYALHEAGRFAEALAHNQQLLTDARQVFGSDTDLRLSGLINNLAQNAYELGEHAQSHSYLQQRLALGQALQDDGIVLDTLFQQGVLAHETGDDALARSLLTQRVAIARASGDENLLEEAQATLAELSEREQQSK
;
A
#
# COMPACT_ATOMS: atom_id res chain seq x y z
N MET A 1 -8.73 -17.88 -43.33
CA MET A 1 -7.73 -16.87 -43.75
C MET A 1 -7.94 -15.53 -43.04
N ALA A 2 -9.15 -14.93 -43.05
CA ALA A 2 -9.38 -13.60 -42.44
C ALA A 2 -9.06 -13.46 -40.93
N PHE A 3 -9.37 -14.48 -40.12
CA PHE A 3 -9.08 -14.45 -38.67
C PHE A 3 -7.58 -14.47 -38.35
N THR A 4 -6.80 -15.24 -39.12
CA THR A 4 -5.34 -15.33 -38.95
C THR A 4 -4.66 -14.01 -39.27
N ASP A 5 -5.18 -13.29 -40.27
CA ASP A 5 -4.69 -11.95 -40.66
C ASP A 5 -5.00 -10.90 -39.58
N SER A 6 -6.19 -10.96 -38.99
CA SER A 6 -6.61 -10.04 -37.92
C SER A 6 -5.79 -10.21 -36.62
N ALA A 7 -5.48 -11.45 -36.24
CA ALA A 7 -4.63 -11.74 -35.07
C ALA A 7 -3.17 -11.31 -35.30
N GLN A 8 -2.64 -11.52 -36.50
CA GLN A 8 -1.29 -11.05 -36.87
C GLN A 8 -1.21 -9.53 -36.88
N GLU A 9 -2.22 -8.85 -37.41
CA GLU A 9 -2.29 -7.39 -37.41
C GLU A 9 -2.40 -6.82 -35.98
N PHE A 10 -3.20 -7.46 -35.11
CA PHE A 10 -3.26 -7.10 -33.70
C PHE A 10 -1.87 -7.23 -33.06
N ALA A 11 -1.26 -8.40 -33.15
CA ALA A 11 0.04 -8.67 -32.53
C ALA A 11 1.11 -7.68 -33.01
N ARG A 12 1.14 -7.37 -34.32
CA ARG A 12 2.11 -6.42 -34.89
C ARG A 12 1.97 -5.02 -34.29
N ARG A 13 0.75 -4.50 -34.15
CA ARG A 13 0.50 -3.16 -33.58
C ARG A 13 0.63 -3.15 -32.06
N PHE A 14 0.10 -4.17 -31.39
CA PHE A 14 0.10 -4.29 -29.94
C PHE A 14 1.53 -4.42 -29.40
N ASN A 15 2.37 -5.28 -29.99
CA ASN A 15 3.72 -5.50 -29.48
C ASN A 15 4.59 -4.24 -29.50
N GLN A 16 4.41 -3.35 -30.48
CA GLN A 16 5.12 -2.06 -30.51
C GLN A 16 4.76 -1.18 -29.30
N LEU A 17 3.48 -1.17 -28.91
CA LEU A 17 3.00 -0.42 -27.74
C LEU A 17 3.45 -1.11 -26.45
N LEU A 18 3.35 -2.45 -26.39
CA LEU A 18 3.79 -3.27 -25.27
C LEU A 18 5.26 -3.02 -24.93
N ASP A 19 6.13 -3.11 -25.94
CA ASP A 19 7.57 -2.90 -25.78
C ASP A 19 7.84 -1.48 -25.25
N THR A 20 7.13 -0.47 -25.78
CA THR A 20 7.27 0.93 -25.33
C THR A 20 6.84 1.12 -23.86
N VAL A 21 5.78 0.45 -23.40
CA VAL A 21 5.25 0.62 -22.03
C VAL A 21 6.14 -0.07 -20.99
N TYR A 22 6.77 -1.20 -21.36
CA TYR A 22 7.60 -2.00 -20.46
C TYR A 22 9.10 -1.71 -20.57
N ASP A 23 9.53 -0.91 -21.55
CA ASP A 23 10.88 -0.37 -21.60
C ASP A 23 11.08 0.65 -20.47
N ALA A 24 12.01 0.35 -19.56
CA ALA A 24 12.32 1.17 -18.40
C ALA A 24 12.95 2.53 -18.77
N ASP A 25 13.58 2.62 -19.94
CA ASP A 25 14.24 3.83 -20.42
C ASP A 25 13.34 4.66 -21.37
N ALA A 26 12.20 4.11 -21.79
CA ALA A 26 11.30 4.78 -22.72
C ALA A 26 10.43 5.84 -22.03
N MET A 27 10.38 7.02 -22.66
CA MET A 27 9.42 8.07 -22.32
C MET A 27 8.31 8.12 -23.36
N PHE A 28 7.05 8.01 -22.93
CA PHE A 28 5.89 8.11 -23.81
C PHE A 28 4.82 9.04 -23.23
N SER A 29 4.00 9.61 -24.11
CA SER A 29 2.81 10.35 -23.69
C SER A 29 1.72 9.38 -23.25
N GLY A 30 1.35 9.41 -21.96
CA GLY A 30 0.30 8.54 -21.42
C GLY A 30 -1.05 8.71 -22.13
N THR A 31 -1.41 9.93 -22.52
CA THR A 31 -2.64 10.22 -23.27
C THR A 31 -2.59 9.63 -24.68
N ALA A 32 -1.46 9.78 -25.39
CA ALA A 32 -1.30 9.21 -26.73
C ALA A 32 -1.33 7.68 -26.69
N MET A 33 -0.60 7.08 -25.74
CA MET A 33 -0.58 5.63 -25.53
C MET A 33 -1.98 5.08 -25.22
N SER A 34 -2.76 5.79 -24.39
CA SER A 34 -4.14 5.40 -24.08
C SER A 34 -5.03 5.42 -25.33
N ALA A 35 -4.88 6.43 -26.19
CA ALA A 35 -5.61 6.54 -27.45
C ALA A 35 -5.20 5.44 -28.45
N ASP A 36 -3.91 5.14 -28.56
CA ASP A 36 -3.38 4.09 -29.45
C ASP A 36 -3.87 2.70 -29.02
N LEU A 37 -3.88 2.41 -27.72
CA LEU A 37 -4.44 1.17 -27.17
C LEU A 37 -5.96 1.09 -27.38
N ALA A 38 -6.69 2.18 -27.15
CA ALA A 38 -8.13 2.23 -27.41
C ALA A 38 -8.46 1.95 -28.89
N ALA A 39 -7.61 2.39 -29.82
CA ALA A 39 -7.78 2.12 -31.25
C ALA A 39 -7.60 0.63 -31.64
N LEU A 40 -7.01 -0.20 -30.77
CA LEU A 40 -6.92 -1.65 -30.97
C LEU A 40 -8.16 -2.41 -30.48
N ARG A 41 -9.05 -1.74 -29.74
CA ARG A 41 -10.21 -2.36 -29.08
C ARG A 41 -11.14 -3.11 -30.04
N PRO A 42 -11.59 -2.54 -31.17
CA PRO A 42 -12.49 -3.26 -32.07
C PRO A 42 -11.84 -4.50 -32.70
N LEU A 43 -10.52 -4.44 -32.94
CA LEU A 43 -9.77 -5.55 -33.50
C LEU A 43 -9.66 -6.70 -32.49
N ALA A 44 -9.31 -6.41 -31.24
CA ALA A 44 -9.23 -7.41 -30.18
C ALA A 44 -10.59 -8.06 -29.86
N GLU A 45 -11.67 -7.28 -29.84
CA GLU A 45 -13.03 -7.81 -29.66
C GLU A 45 -13.49 -8.69 -30.82
N GLY A 46 -13.11 -8.34 -32.05
CA GLY A 46 -13.39 -9.16 -33.24
C GLY A 46 -12.74 -10.55 -33.19
N LEU A 47 -11.69 -10.73 -32.38
CA LEU A 47 -11.03 -12.02 -32.14
C LEU A 47 -11.73 -12.85 -31.05
N GLY A 48 -12.64 -12.24 -30.27
CA GLY A 48 -13.48 -12.91 -29.28
C GLY A 48 -13.51 -12.20 -27.92
N ALA A 49 -14.65 -12.27 -27.23
CA ALA A 49 -14.87 -11.61 -25.95
C ALA A 49 -14.09 -12.21 -24.76
N GLU A 50 -13.54 -13.41 -24.95
CA GLU A 50 -12.70 -14.15 -24.00
C GLU A 50 -11.35 -14.53 -24.64
N SER A 51 -10.90 -13.76 -25.65
CA SER A 51 -9.67 -14.04 -26.38
C SER A 51 -8.42 -13.63 -25.57
N PRO A 52 -7.27 -14.32 -25.76
CA PRO A 52 -6.00 -13.90 -25.18
C PRO A 52 -5.60 -12.48 -25.59
N GLU A 53 -5.85 -12.09 -26.85
CA GLU A 53 -5.54 -10.76 -27.40
C GLU A 53 -6.31 -9.66 -26.67
N LEU A 54 -7.59 -9.90 -26.43
CA LEU A 54 -8.40 -8.97 -25.66
C LEU A 54 -7.90 -8.82 -24.22
N ALA A 55 -7.57 -9.94 -23.57
CA ALA A 55 -6.99 -9.89 -22.23
C ALA A 55 -5.66 -9.14 -22.18
N GLN A 56 -4.78 -9.34 -23.17
CA GLN A 56 -3.50 -8.63 -23.26
C GLN A 56 -3.70 -7.12 -23.45
N LEU A 57 -4.63 -6.72 -24.33
CA LEU A 57 -4.95 -5.32 -24.54
C LEU A 57 -5.47 -4.66 -23.26
N LEU A 58 -6.44 -5.28 -22.61
CA LEU A 58 -7.03 -4.79 -21.36
C LEU A 58 -6.00 -4.66 -20.25
N TRP A 59 -5.11 -5.65 -20.11
CA TRP A 59 -4.03 -5.60 -19.13
C TRP A 59 -3.06 -4.46 -19.40
N LEU A 60 -2.68 -4.23 -20.66
CA LEU A 60 -1.77 -3.13 -20.99
C LEU A 60 -2.42 -1.76 -20.79
N GLN A 61 -3.72 -1.63 -21.10
CA GLN A 61 -4.48 -0.42 -20.79
C GLN A 61 -4.51 -0.15 -19.29
N PHE A 62 -4.82 -1.16 -18.48
CA PHE A 62 -4.75 -1.09 -17.01
C PHE A 62 -3.39 -0.55 -16.53
N VAL A 63 -2.29 -1.14 -17.00
CA VAL A 63 -0.92 -0.69 -16.63
C VAL A 63 -0.67 0.77 -17.00
N VAL A 64 -1.14 1.22 -18.17
CA VAL A 64 -0.99 2.62 -18.60
C VAL A 64 -1.83 3.56 -17.73
N TYR A 65 -3.04 3.16 -17.32
CA TYR A 65 -3.88 3.93 -16.41
C TYR A 65 -3.26 4.05 -15.01
N SER A 66 -2.76 2.96 -14.42
CA SER A 66 -2.07 3.01 -13.11
C SER A 66 -0.80 3.85 -13.15
N LYS A 67 0.01 3.79 -14.23
CA LYS A 67 1.16 4.69 -14.42
C LYS A 67 0.77 6.18 -14.49
N ARG A 68 -0.51 6.49 -14.74
CA ARG A 68 -1.07 7.83 -14.80
C ARG A 68 -1.87 8.20 -13.55
N GLN A 69 -1.90 7.34 -12.52
CA GLN A 69 -2.72 7.51 -11.30
C GLN A 69 -4.21 7.68 -11.64
N MET A 70 -4.68 6.91 -12.63
CA MET A 70 -6.06 6.88 -13.10
C MET A 70 -6.66 5.50 -12.79
N ASP A 71 -6.55 5.11 -11.52
CA ASP A 71 -6.86 3.76 -11.08
C ASP A 71 -8.36 3.45 -11.16
N ASP A 72 -9.24 4.44 -10.97
CA ASP A 72 -10.69 4.30 -11.17
C ASP A 72 -11.04 3.80 -12.59
N GLU A 73 -10.37 4.34 -13.62
CA GLU A 73 -10.58 3.89 -15.00
C GLU A 73 -9.83 2.60 -15.33
N GLY A 74 -8.67 2.39 -14.71
CA GLY A 74 -7.81 1.23 -14.95
C GLY A 74 -8.34 -0.06 -14.34
N LEU A 75 -8.79 -0.01 -13.09
CA LEU A 75 -9.12 -1.17 -12.26
C LEU A 75 -10.12 -2.13 -12.92
N PRO A 76 -11.23 -1.68 -13.53
CA PRO A 76 -12.15 -2.57 -14.24
C PRO A 76 -11.51 -3.33 -15.41
N LEU A 77 -10.52 -2.72 -16.08
CA LEU A 77 -9.78 -3.33 -17.19
C LEU A 77 -8.85 -4.44 -16.69
N GLY A 78 -8.14 -4.19 -15.58
CA GLY A 78 -7.26 -5.15 -14.93
C GLY A 78 -8.04 -6.38 -14.43
N LEU A 79 -9.17 -6.15 -13.76
CA LEU A 79 -10.08 -7.21 -13.30
C LEU A 79 -10.60 -8.05 -14.46
N ARG A 80 -11.07 -7.41 -15.54
CA ARG A 80 -11.57 -8.12 -16.73
C ARG A 80 -10.47 -8.92 -17.43
N ALA A 81 -9.27 -8.36 -17.56
CA ALA A 81 -8.12 -9.05 -18.14
C ALA A 81 -7.74 -10.31 -17.33
N LEU A 82 -7.66 -10.18 -16.01
CA LEU A 82 -7.34 -11.29 -15.13
C LEU A 82 -8.41 -12.39 -15.18
N ALA A 83 -9.70 -12.03 -15.23
CA ALA A 83 -10.80 -12.98 -15.35
C ALA A 83 -10.69 -13.82 -16.62
N ILE A 84 -10.47 -13.18 -17.79
CA ILE A 84 -10.30 -13.88 -19.08
C ILE A 84 -9.11 -14.85 -19.02
N ARG A 85 -7.93 -14.37 -18.59
CA ARG A 85 -6.71 -15.19 -18.50
C ARG A 85 -6.86 -16.35 -17.52
N SER A 86 -7.56 -16.13 -16.40
CA SER A 86 -7.86 -17.20 -15.45
C SER A 86 -8.75 -18.28 -16.05
N ALA A 87 -9.74 -17.91 -16.86
CA ALA A 87 -10.60 -18.85 -17.57
C ALA A 87 -9.85 -19.65 -18.65
N LEU A 88 -8.87 -19.02 -19.31
CA LEU A 88 -7.98 -19.67 -20.27
C LEU A 88 -7.00 -20.67 -19.61
N GLY A 89 -6.77 -20.53 -18.30
CA GLY A 89 -5.90 -21.44 -17.54
C GLY A 89 -4.42 -21.31 -17.88
N ASP A 90 -4.00 -20.17 -18.45
CA ASP A 90 -2.67 -19.97 -19.03
C ASP A 90 -1.71 -19.17 -18.14
N LEU A 91 -2.14 -18.80 -16.93
CA LEU A 91 -1.33 -18.02 -15.98
C LEU A 91 -0.46 -18.93 -15.11
N THR A 92 0.83 -18.62 -15.08
CA THR A 92 1.79 -19.22 -14.14
C THR A 92 1.53 -18.74 -12.70
N THR A 93 2.11 -19.41 -11.70
CA THR A 93 2.10 -18.94 -10.30
C THR A 93 2.59 -17.50 -10.19
N ALA A 94 3.71 -17.17 -10.86
CA ALA A 94 4.29 -15.83 -10.84
C ALA A 94 3.35 -14.80 -11.47
N ASP A 95 2.72 -15.12 -12.61
CA ASP A 95 1.75 -14.23 -13.25
C ASP A 95 0.55 -13.96 -12.33
N ARG A 96 0.03 -14.99 -11.64
CA ARG A 96 -1.08 -14.83 -10.71
C ARG A 96 -0.71 -13.92 -9.56
N CYS A 97 0.44 -14.16 -8.93
CA CYS A 97 0.97 -13.33 -7.85
C CYS A 97 1.08 -11.86 -8.27
N GLN A 98 1.74 -11.59 -9.40
CA GLN A 98 1.97 -10.23 -9.89
C GLN A 98 0.67 -9.54 -10.29
N LYS A 99 -0.24 -10.24 -10.98
CA LYS A 99 -1.48 -9.63 -11.45
C LYS A 99 -2.43 -9.30 -10.32
N HIS A 100 -2.54 -10.20 -9.34
CA HIS A 100 -3.32 -9.94 -8.14
C HIS A 100 -2.71 -8.79 -7.31
N TYR A 101 -1.38 -8.71 -7.20
CA TYR A 101 -0.72 -7.60 -6.51
C TYR A 101 -1.05 -6.25 -7.16
N ALA A 102 -0.83 -6.13 -8.47
CA ALA A 102 -1.09 -4.87 -9.18
C ALA A 102 -2.55 -4.43 -9.12
N ILE A 103 -3.51 -5.36 -9.20
CA ILE A 103 -4.93 -5.04 -9.01
C ILE A 103 -5.20 -4.59 -7.58
N GLY A 104 -4.58 -5.24 -6.59
CA GLY A 104 -4.66 -4.86 -5.19
C GLY A 104 -4.18 -3.43 -4.93
N GLU A 105 -3.00 -3.08 -5.47
CA GLU A 105 -2.45 -1.72 -5.39
C GLU A 105 -3.36 -0.69 -6.05
N SER A 106 -3.84 -0.97 -7.26
CA SER A 106 -4.76 -0.07 -7.98
C SER A 106 -6.09 0.11 -7.24
N ALA A 107 -6.62 -0.96 -6.64
CA ALA A 107 -7.81 -0.89 -5.80
C ALA A 107 -7.60 -0.07 -4.52
N LEU A 108 -6.40 -0.12 -3.91
CA LEU A 108 -6.05 0.78 -2.80
C LEU A 108 -6.11 2.26 -3.25
N GLN A 109 -5.55 2.58 -4.42
CA GLN A 109 -5.58 3.96 -4.94
C GLN A 109 -6.98 4.45 -5.30
N SER A 110 -7.88 3.52 -5.66
CA SER A 110 -9.29 3.81 -5.97
C SER A 110 -10.20 3.77 -4.72
N GLU A 111 -9.62 3.58 -3.52
CA GLU A 111 -10.35 3.39 -2.26
C GLU A 111 -11.37 2.20 -2.28
N GLU A 112 -11.17 1.25 -3.19
CA GLU A 112 -11.96 0.03 -3.35
C GLU A 112 -11.41 -1.06 -2.41
N TYR A 113 -11.45 -0.79 -1.10
CA TYR A 113 -10.70 -1.56 -0.11
C TYR A 113 -11.08 -3.04 -0.03
N ASP A 114 -12.35 -3.42 -0.23
CA ASP A 114 -12.74 -4.84 -0.26
C ASP A 114 -12.12 -5.57 -1.46
N THR A 115 -12.03 -4.90 -2.62
CA THR A 115 -11.35 -5.42 -3.81
C THR A 115 -9.85 -5.53 -3.55
N ALA A 116 -9.24 -4.51 -2.93
CA ALA A 116 -7.83 -4.54 -2.54
C ALA A 116 -7.53 -5.73 -1.62
N ILE A 117 -8.31 -5.91 -0.55
CA ILE A 117 -8.14 -7.00 0.43
C ILE A 117 -8.21 -8.36 -0.27
N GLU A 118 -9.21 -8.58 -1.14
CA GLU A 118 -9.36 -9.84 -1.86
C GLU A 118 -8.12 -10.11 -2.74
N HIS A 119 -7.74 -9.15 -3.58
CA HIS A 119 -6.65 -9.35 -4.53
C HIS A 119 -5.28 -9.43 -3.86
N LEU A 120 -5.01 -8.66 -2.80
CA LEU A 120 -3.77 -8.77 -2.04
C LEU A 120 -3.68 -10.12 -1.30
N ARG A 121 -4.80 -10.66 -0.76
CA ARG A 121 -4.84 -12.01 -0.18
C ARG A 121 -4.56 -13.09 -1.22
N GLN A 122 -5.12 -12.97 -2.43
CA GLN A 122 -4.79 -13.87 -3.53
C GLN A 122 -3.31 -13.77 -3.91
N SER A 123 -2.76 -12.56 -3.98
CA SER A 123 -1.34 -12.35 -4.25
C SER A 123 -0.45 -13.04 -3.21
N ALA A 124 -0.72 -12.83 -1.92
CA ALA A 124 -0.01 -13.49 -0.83
C ALA A 124 -0.13 -15.02 -0.90
N HIS A 125 -1.32 -15.55 -1.22
CA HIS A 125 -1.52 -16.98 -1.41
C HIS A 125 -0.63 -17.55 -2.52
N TRP A 126 -0.58 -16.88 -3.68
CA TRP A 126 0.26 -17.29 -4.82
C TRP A 126 1.75 -17.11 -4.52
N ALA A 127 2.12 -16.08 -3.76
CA ALA A 127 3.50 -15.85 -3.34
C ALA A 127 4.09 -17.03 -2.52
N ASP A 128 3.23 -17.80 -1.85
CA ASP A 128 3.63 -19.00 -1.09
C ASP A 128 3.62 -20.31 -1.89
N GLN A 129 3.15 -20.29 -3.14
CA GLN A 129 3.16 -21.46 -4.01
C GLN A 129 4.52 -21.64 -4.72
N GLU A 130 4.80 -22.88 -5.15
CA GLU A 130 5.97 -23.18 -5.97
C GLU A 130 5.93 -22.39 -7.28
N GLY A 131 7.06 -21.74 -7.62
CA GLY A 131 7.20 -20.89 -8.79
C GLY A 131 7.01 -19.39 -8.52
N ALA A 132 6.56 -18.98 -7.32
CA ALA A 132 6.67 -17.58 -6.91
C ALA A 132 8.12 -17.25 -6.56
N THR A 133 8.76 -16.34 -7.30
CA THR A 133 10.17 -15.97 -7.15
C THR A 133 10.39 -14.81 -6.17
N LEU A 134 9.48 -14.59 -5.21
CA LEU A 134 9.54 -13.47 -4.27
C LEU A 134 10.44 -13.80 -3.07
N SER A 135 11.19 -12.80 -2.62
CA SER A 135 11.94 -12.87 -1.37
C SER A 135 10.99 -12.89 -0.16
N ALA A 136 11.46 -13.35 1.00
CA ALA A 136 10.68 -13.31 2.24
C ALA A 136 10.24 -11.89 2.60
N ASP A 137 11.09 -10.89 2.34
CA ASP A 137 10.79 -9.47 2.56
C ASP A 137 9.65 -8.97 1.66
N GLN A 138 9.67 -9.32 0.37
CA GLN A 138 8.60 -8.97 -0.56
C GLN A 138 7.26 -9.59 -0.16
N LYS A 139 7.27 -10.83 0.36
CA LYS A 139 6.07 -11.49 0.88
C LYS A 139 5.49 -10.77 2.10
N LEU A 140 6.36 -10.26 2.98
CA LEU A 140 5.92 -9.45 4.12
C LEU A 140 5.29 -8.14 3.64
N GLY A 141 5.85 -7.50 2.61
CA GLY A 141 5.29 -6.28 2.02
C GLY A 141 3.85 -6.45 1.51
N ILE A 142 3.57 -7.53 0.76
CA ILE A 142 2.18 -7.83 0.31
C ILE A 142 1.24 -7.96 1.52
N ARG A 143 1.70 -8.61 2.60
CA ARG A 143 0.90 -8.78 3.80
C ARG A 143 0.72 -7.48 4.58
N GLU A 144 1.70 -6.58 4.57
CA GLU A 144 1.56 -5.26 5.19
C GLU A 144 0.47 -4.44 4.49
N GLU A 145 0.40 -4.50 3.16
CA GLU A 145 -0.67 -3.86 2.39
C GLU A 145 -2.06 -4.46 2.68
N ILE A 146 -2.18 -5.76 2.96
CA ILE A 146 -3.45 -6.35 3.43
C ILE A 146 -3.86 -5.71 4.76
N GLY A 147 -2.91 -5.54 5.68
CA GLY A 147 -3.15 -4.91 6.98
C GLY A 147 -3.58 -3.45 6.85
N TYR A 148 -2.95 -2.72 5.93
CA TYR A 148 -3.33 -1.34 5.57
C TYR A 148 -4.74 -1.28 4.97
N ALA A 149 -5.04 -2.12 3.96
CA ALA A 149 -6.36 -2.18 3.33
C ALA A 149 -7.48 -2.49 4.33
N LEU A 150 -7.23 -3.40 5.29
CA LEU A 150 -8.17 -3.71 6.36
C LEU A 150 -8.40 -2.52 7.30
N HIS A 151 -7.36 -1.74 7.60
CA HIS A 151 -7.47 -0.53 8.40
C HIS A 151 -8.35 0.52 7.70
N GLU A 152 -8.04 0.83 6.44
CA GLU A 152 -8.79 1.83 5.65
C GLU A 152 -10.26 1.41 5.44
N ALA A 153 -10.54 0.10 5.33
CA ALA A 153 -11.91 -0.43 5.30
C ALA A 153 -12.65 -0.34 6.65
N GLY A 154 -12.04 0.19 7.71
CA GLY A 154 -12.60 0.24 9.07
C GLY A 154 -12.66 -1.13 9.77
N ARG A 155 -11.98 -2.15 9.22
CA ARG A 155 -11.96 -3.53 9.74
C ARG A 155 -10.82 -3.70 10.76
N PHE A 156 -10.75 -2.79 11.73
CA PHE A 156 -9.63 -2.64 12.66
C PHE A 156 -9.29 -3.91 13.45
N ALA A 157 -10.31 -4.69 13.85
CA ALA A 157 -10.08 -5.96 14.56
C ALA A 157 -9.39 -7.01 13.68
N GLU A 158 -9.74 -7.07 12.39
CA GLU A 158 -9.07 -7.97 11.43
C GLU A 158 -7.66 -7.46 11.12
N ALA A 159 -7.49 -6.15 10.93
CA ALA A 159 -6.19 -5.53 10.70
C ALA A 159 -5.24 -5.77 11.88
N LEU A 160 -5.71 -5.59 13.11
CA LEU A 160 -4.93 -5.83 14.33
C LEU A 160 -4.47 -7.30 14.41
N ALA A 161 -5.38 -8.26 14.26
CA ALA A 161 -5.05 -9.68 14.31
C ALA A 161 -4.06 -10.09 13.20
N HIS A 162 -4.28 -9.59 11.98
CA HIS A 162 -3.39 -9.86 10.84
C HIS A 162 -1.99 -9.28 11.06
N ASN A 163 -1.91 -8.02 11.51
CA ASN A 163 -0.63 -7.34 11.73
C ASN A 163 0.14 -7.90 12.94
N GLN A 164 -0.54 -8.48 13.94
CA GLN A 164 0.12 -9.17 15.06
C GLN A 164 0.87 -10.42 14.60
N GLN A 165 0.22 -11.21 13.75
CA GLN A 165 0.87 -12.36 13.13
C GLN A 165 2.01 -11.91 12.22
N LEU A 166 1.77 -10.88 11.39
CA LEU A 166 2.79 -10.33 10.50
C LEU A 166 4.03 -9.83 11.28
N LEU A 167 3.85 -9.18 12.43
CA LEU A 167 4.97 -8.70 13.25
C LEU A 167 5.83 -9.84 13.78
N THR A 168 5.19 -10.94 14.16
CA THR A 168 5.89 -12.15 14.62
C THR A 168 6.74 -12.74 13.49
N ASP A 169 6.16 -12.85 12.30
CA ASP A 169 6.86 -13.41 11.12
C ASP A 169 7.99 -12.47 10.66
N ALA A 170 7.75 -11.16 10.64
CA ALA A 170 8.72 -10.15 10.24
C ALA A 170 9.97 -10.16 11.14
N ARG A 171 9.78 -10.24 12.48
CA ARG A 171 10.90 -10.38 13.43
C ARG A 171 11.74 -11.62 13.16
N GLN A 172 11.12 -12.74 12.79
CA GLN A 172 11.84 -13.96 12.45
C GLN A 172 12.64 -13.81 11.14
N VAL A 173 12.04 -13.20 10.12
CA VAL A 173 12.68 -12.99 8.81
C VAL A 173 13.84 -12.01 8.90
N PHE A 174 13.68 -10.91 9.65
CA PHE A 174 14.71 -9.89 9.79
C PHE A 174 15.79 -10.27 10.80
N GLY A 175 15.47 -11.16 11.75
CA GLY A 175 16.39 -11.61 12.79
C GLY A 175 16.76 -10.50 13.79
N SER A 176 15.96 -9.44 13.88
CA SER A 176 16.18 -8.29 14.75
C SER A 176 14.85 -7.66 15.18
N ASP A 177 14.73 -7.31 16.45
CA ASP A 177 13.61 -6.53 16.98
C ASP A 177 13.76 -5.02 16.73
N THR A 178 14.90 -4.57 16.21
CA THR A 178 15.20 -3.17 15.91
C THR A 178 15.40 -2.93 14.41
N ASP A 179 14.88 -3.79 13.55
CA ASP A 179 14.90 -3.55 12.10
C ASP A 179 13.94 -2.40 11.76
N LEU A 180 14.43 -1.40 11.01
CA LEU A 180 13.67 -0.21 10.62
C LEU A 180 12.32 -0.55 9.98
N ARG A 181 12.24 -1.65 9.21
CA ARG A 181 11.02 -2.11 8.53
C ARG A 181 9.90 -2.49 9.49
N LEU A 182 10.20 -2.76 10.77
CA LEU A 182 9.18 -3.03 11.78
C LEU A 182 8.41 -1.77 12.22
N SER A 183 8.97 -0.56 11.99
CA SER A 183 8.37 0.69 12.49
C SER A 183 6.97 0.94 11.95
N GLY A 184 6.76 0.80 10.64
CA GLY A 184 5.46 0.98 9.99
C GLY A 184 4.42 -0.01 10.50
N LEU A 185 4.80 -1.29 10.59
CA LEU A 185 3.94 -2.34 11.11
C LEU A 185 3.53 -2.11 12.58
N ILE A 186 4.46 -1.70 13.44
CA ILE A 186 4.16 -1.39 14.85
C ILE A 186 3.25 -0.15 14.96
N ASN A 187 3.43 0.84 14.09
CA ASN A 187 2.54 1.99 14.00
C ASN A 187 1.11 1.57 13.64
N ASN A 188 0.96 0.72 12.61
CA ASN A 188 -0.35 0.24 12.19
C ASN A 188 -1.04 -0.55 13.32
N LEU A 189 -0.30 -1.34 14.10
CA LEU A 189 -0.83 -2.02 15.29
C LEU A 189 -1.32 -1.04 16.35
N ALA A 190 -0.56 0.03 16.61
CA ALA A 190 -0.95 1.06 17.56
C ALA A 190 -2.24 1.79 17.12
N GLN A 191 -2.34 2.14 15.83
CA GLN A 191 -3.52 2.80 15.27
C GLN A 191 -4.75 1.89 15.29
N ASN A 192 -4.63 0.62 14.88
CA ASN A 192 -5.76 -0.31 14.94
C ASN A 192 -6.26 -0.55 16.37
N ALA A 193 -5.35 -0.68 17.34
CA ALA A 193 -5.73 -0.79 18.75
C ALA A 193 -6.38 0.51 19.27
N TYR A 194 -5.91 1.67 18.81
CA TYR A 194 -6.49 2.96 19.15
C TYR A 194 -7.93 3.08 18.65
N GLU A 195 -8.20 2.77 17.38
CA GLU A 195 -9.53 2.82 16.78
C GLU A 195 -10.54 1.85 17.44
N LEU A 196 -10.05 0.76 18.03
CA LEU A 196 -10.85 -0.17 18.82
C LEU A 196 -11.11 0.30 20.27
N GLY A 197 -10.55 1.43 20.68
CA GLY A 197 -10.59 1.93 22.06
C GLY A 197 -9.67 1.14 23.02
N GLU A 198 -8.78 0.30 22.49
CA GLU A 198 -7.83 -0.51 23.25
C GLU A 198 -6.58 0.31 23.60
N HIS A 199 -6.78 1.45 24.28
CA HIS A 199 -5.75 2.47 24.51
C HIS A 199 -4.50 1.92 25.22
N ALA A 200 -4.65 0.97 26.14
CA ALA A 200 -3.52 0.34 26.83
C ALA A 200 -2.64 -0.47 25.86
N GLN A 201 -3.25 -1.15 24.89
CA GLN A 201 -2.53 -1.91 23.88
C GLN A 201 -1.89 -0.98 22.84
N SER A 202 -2.61 0.05 22.40
CA SER A 202 -2.04 1.11 21.54
C SER A 202 -0.79 1.74 22.18
N HIS A 203 -0.88 2.11 23.46
CA HIS A 203 0.24 2.64 24.22
C HIS A 203 1.45 1.69 24.24
N SER A 204 1.21 0.38 24.43
CA SER A 204 2.28 -0.63 24.41
C SER A 204 2.99 -0.72 23.06
N TYR A 205 2.26 -0.63 21.94
CA TYR A 205 2.86 -0.61 20.61
C TYR A 205 3.63 0.70 20.36
N LEU A 206 3.09 1.85 20.76
CA LEU A 206 3.81 3.12 20.66
C LEU A 206 5.10 3.13 21.50
N GLN A 207 5.10 2.52 22.68
CA GLN A 207 6.32 2.34 23.47
C GLN A 207 7.37 1.47 22.74
N GLN A 208 6.94 0.38 22.09
CA GLN A 208 7.82 -0.44 21.27
C GLN A 208 8.42 0.35 20.10
N ARG A 209 7.59 1.14 19.39
CA ARG A 209 8.04 1.98 18.28
C ARG A 209 9.00 3.09 18.72
N LEU A 210 8.74 3.71 19.88
CA LEU A 210 9.63 4.73 20.46
C LEU A 210 10.99 4.13 20.80
N ALA A 211 11.03 2.95 21.43
CA ALA A 211 12.27 2.25 21.74
C ALA A 211 13.05 1.88 20.47
N LEU A 212 12.35 1.45 19.41
CA LEU A 212 12.94 1.18 18.10
C LEU A 212 13.57 2.43 17.48
N GLY A 213 12.84 3.55 17.44
CA GLY A 213 13.35 4.82 16.91
C GLY A 213 14.58 5.31 17.68
N GLN A 214 14.57 5.20 19.01
CA GLN A 214 15.72 5.54 19.85
C GLN A 214 16.93 4.63 19.60
N ALA A 215 16.72 3.33 19.45
CA ALA A 215 17.80 2.38 19.16
C ALA A 215 18.43 2.62 17.78
N LEU A 216 17.62 3.03 16.80
CA LEU A 216 18.07 3.39 15.46
C LEU A 216 18.64 4.81 15.35
N GLN A 217 18.48 5.63 16.39
CA GLN A 217 18.79 7.06 16.36
C GLN A 217 18.03 7.80 15.23
N ASP A 218 16.79 7.38 15.00
CA ASP A 218 15.90 7.96 14.00
C ASP A 218 14.96 8.96 14.67
N ASP A 219 15.34 10.23 14.64
CA ASP A 219 14.55 11.33 15.22
C ASP A 219 13.17 11.46 14.57
N GLY A 220 13.00 11.08 13.30
CA GLY A 220 11.70 11.11 12.62
C GLY A 220 10.70 10.16 13.27
N ILE A 221 11.11 8.90 13.50
CA ILE A 221 10.29 7.91 14.21
C ILE A 221 10.00 8.36 15.64
N VAL A 222 11.02 8.89 16.34
CA VAL A 222 10.87 9.34 17.73
C VAL A 222 9.88 10.50 17.83
N LEU A 223 10.01 11.52 16.97
CA LEU A 223 9.15 12.71 16.98
C LEU A 223 7.70 12.37 16.66
N ASP A 224 7.46 11.53 15.64
CA ASP A 224 6.12 11.08 15.26
C ASP A 224 5.49 10.19 16.37
N THR A 225 6.27 9.28 16.96
CA THR A 225 5.75 8.42 18.04
C THR A 225 5.41 9.23 19.30
N LEU A 226 6.21 10.23 19.66
CA LEU A 226 5.92 11.13 20.77
C LEU A 226 4.65 11.96 20.54
N PHE A 227 4.41 12.39 19.29
CA PHE A 227 3.16 13.05 18.92
C PHE A 227 1.95 12.14 19.15
N GLN A 228 1.97 10.91 18.61
CA GLN A 228 0.86 9.97 18.76
C GLN A 228 0.60 9.57 20.23
N GLN A 229 1.66 9.36 21.03
CA GLN A 229 1.50 9.13 22.47
C GLN A 229 0.90 10.34 23.19
N GLY A 230 1.26 11.55 22.78
CA GLY A 230 0.72 12.80 23.33
C GLY A 230 -0.77 12.94 23.04
N VAL A 231 -1.21 12.65 21.81
CA VAL A 231 -2.62 12.62 21.42
C VAL A 231 -3.39 11.59 22.27
N LEU A 232 -2.89 10.34 22.34
CA LEU A 232 -3.50 9.28 23.13
C LEU A 232 -3.62 9.65 24.61
N ALA A 233 -2.60 10.27 25.19
CA ALA A 233 -2.61 10.72 26.58
C ALA A 233 -3.69 11.80 26.82
N HIS A 234 -3.81 12.77 25.92
CA HIS A 234 -4.81 13.83 26.01
C HIS A 234 -6.24 13.24 25.94
N GLU A 235 -6.49 12.34 25.00
CA GLU A 235 -7.81 11.74 24.81
C GLU A 235 -8.21 10.77 25.93
N THR A 236 -7.22 10.21 26.64
CA THR A 236 -7.44 9.42 27.85
C THR A 236 -7.52 10.26 29.12
N GLY A 237 -7.40 11.59 29.02
CA GLY A 237 -7.51 12.53 30.13
C GLY A 237 -6.24 12.74 30.95
N ASP A 238 -5.09 12.25 30.48
CA ASP A 238 -3.77 12.50 31.08
C ASP A 238 -3.06 13.67 30.37
N ASP A 239 -3.62 14.88 30.51
CA ASP A 239 -3.07 16.11 29.94
C ASP A 239 -1.65 16.40 30.42
N ALA A 240 -1.31 15.96 31.64
CA ALA A 240 0.02 16.12 32.21
C ALA A 240 1.06 15.30 31.43
N LEU A 241 0.74 14.04 31.14
CA LEU A 241 1.56 13.19 30.28
C LEU A 241 1.61 13.71 28.85
N ALA A 242 0.47 14.11 28.27
CA ALA A 242 0.41 14.68 26.93
C ALA A 242 1.35 15.89 26.77
N ARG A 243 1.27 16.84 27.71
CA ARG A 243 2.14 18.01 27.76
C ARG A 243 3.62 17.65 27.91
N SER A 244 3.94 16.65 28.73
CA SER A 244 5.31 16.16 28.91
C SER A 244 5.87 15.60 27.61
N LEU A 245 5.11 14.75 26.91
CA LEU A 245 5.51 14.12 25.65
C LEU A 245 5.70 15.16 24.53
N LEU A 246 4.76 16.09 24.38
CA LEU A 246 4.87 17.15 23.38
C LEU A 246 6.01 18.14 23.69
N THR A 247 6.28 18.41 24.97
CA THR A 247 7.46 19.20 25.35
C THR A 247 8.77 18.49 25.00
N GLN A 248 8.83 17.17 25.21
CA GLN A 248 9.98 16.37 24.79
C GLN A 248 10.16 16.41 23.26
N ARG A 249 9.07 16.29 22.50
CA ARG A 249 9.06 16.43 21.03
C ARG A 249 9.66 17.77 20.58
N VAL A 250 9.23 18.89 21.18
CA VAL A 250 9.80 20.23 20.91
C VAL A 250 11.30 20.29 21.21
N ALA A 251 11.75 19.68 22.30
CA ALA A 251 13.16 19.68 22.67
C ALA A 251 14.04 18.95 21.64
N ILE A 252 13.57 17.80 21.14
CA ILE A 252 14.26 17.02 20.10
C ILE A 252 14.26 17.79 18.77
N ALA A 253 13.11 18.32 18.33
CA ALA A 253 13.02 19.12 17.10
C ALA A 253 13.92 20.38 17.16
N ARG A 254 14.06 21.00 18.32
CA ARG A 254 15.00 22.11 18.50
C ARG A 254 16.47 21.66 18.35
N ALA A 255 16.79 20.47 18.86
CA ALA A 255 18.15 19.94 18.81
C ALA A 255 18.57 19.50 17.40
N SER A 256 17.62 19.11 16.54
CA SER A 256 17.90 18.76 15.14
C SER A 256 18.25 19.98 14.28
N GLY A 257 17.79 21.17 14.66
CA GLY A 257 17.98 22.40 13.89
C GLY A 257 17.05 22.52 12.67
N ASP A 258 16.07 21.63 12.55
CA ASP A 258 15.02 21.71 11.52
C ASP A 258 13.92 22.67 11.98
N GLU A 259 13.85 23.84 11.32
CA GLU A 259 12.90 24.90 11.67
C GLU A 259 11.44 24.46 11.44
N ASN A 260 11.17 23.65 10.42
CA ASN A 260 9.81 23.18 10.11
C ASN A 260 9.33 22.20 11.19
N LEU A 261 10.16 21.22 11.55
CA LEU A 261 9.83 20.27 12.61
C LEU A 261 9.63 20.96 13.96
N LEU A 262 10.43 22.00 14.24
CA LEU A 262 10.28 22.79 15.45
C LEU A 262 8.96 23.57 15.46
N GLU A 263 8.60 24.22 14.37
CA GLU A 263 7.34 24.96 14.24
C GLU A 263 6.14 24.03 14.42
N GLU A 264 6.11 22.88 13.75
CA GLU A 264 5.04 21.89 13.89
C GLU A 264 4.92 21.36 15.33
N ALA A 265 6.05 21.07 15.98
CA ALA A 265 6.07 20.60 17.37
C ALA A 265 5.54 21.66 18.35
N GLN A 266 5.89 22.93 18.13
CA GLN A 266 5.42 24.05 18.94
C GLN A 266 3.93 24.33 18.73
N ALA A 267 3.45 24.27 17.48
CA ALA A 267 2.05 24.44 17.15
C ALA A 267 1.18 23.40 17.87
N THR A 268 1.60 22.12 17.86
CA THR A 268 0.88 21.04 18.55
C THR A 268 0.80 21.29 20.06
N LEU A 269 1.90 21.68 20.69
CA LEU A 269 1.94 21.96 22.13
C LEU A 269 1.10 23.19 22.53
N ALA A 270 1.06 24.19 21.65
CA ALA A 270 0.22 25.39 21.82
C ALA A 270 -1.26 25.02 21.76
N GLU A 271 -1.67 24.23 20.77
CA GLU A 271 -3.05 23.77 20.62
C GLU A 271 -3.55 23.00 21.85
N LEU A 272 -2.75 22.06 22.39
CA LEU A 272 -3.08 21.37 23.64
C LEU A 272 -3.28 22.36 24.79
N SER A 273 -2.39 23.35 24.91
CA SER A 273 -2.46 24.35 25.99
C SER A 273 -3.70 25.24 25.89
N GLU A 274 -4.16 25.56 24.69
CA GLU A 274 -5.39 26.32 24.47
C GLU A 274 -6.64 25.50 24.84
N ARG A 275 -6.70 24.22 24.44
CA ARG A 275 -7.80 23.30 24.79
C ARG A 275 -7.92 23.10 26.30
N GLU A 276 -6.80 22.97 27.00
CA GLU A 276 -6.77 22.87 28.47
C GLU A 276 -7.28 24.14 29.17
N GLN A 277 -7.11 25.33 28.56
CA GLN A 277 -7.62 26.59 29.11
C GLN A 277 -9.11 26.76 28.89
N GLN A 278 -9.63 26.26 27.77
CA GLN A 278 -11.06 26.30 27.44
C GLN A 278 -11.89 25.30 28.25
N SER A 279 -11.25 24.25 28.77
CA SER A 279 -11.90 23.18 29.55
C SER A 279 -11.94 23.47 31.07
N LYS A 280 -11.41 24.62 31.52
CA LYS A 280 -11.37 25.08 32.92
C LYS A 280 -12.42 26.14 33.21
#